data_AF-A0A453FEX3-F1
#
_entry.id   AF-A0A453FEX3-F1
#
_cell.length_a   1.000
_cell.length_b   1.000
_cell.length_c   1.000
_cell.angle_alpha   90.00
_cell.angle_beta   90.00
_cell.angle_gamma   90.00
#
_symmetry.space_group_name_H-M   'P 1'
#
loop_
_entity.id
_entity.type
_entity.pdbx_description
1 polymer ?
#
loop_
_entity_poly.entity_id
_entity_poly.type
_entity_poly.pdbx_seq_one_letter_code
_entity_poly.pdbx_strand_id
1 'polypeptide(L)' 'MSCLKDVPTLIGDNYTEWRKKVDLAFVCAEVDWVVDTPQPVKPTEPIRGAKDDDAAWEKKKRDHAPVQMSYSLKN' A
#
# COMPACT_ATOMS: atom_id res chain seq x y z
N MET A 1 -19.68 -14.52 4.36
CA MET A 1 -19.35 -15.93 4.06
C MET A 1 -17.88 -15.98 3.68
N SER A 2 -17.00 -16.59 4.48
CA SER A 2 -15.56 -16.56 4.22
C SER A 2 -15.17 -17.66 3.22
N CYS A 3 -15.04 -17.26 1.97
CA CYS A 3 -14.77 -18.10 0.79
C CYS A 3 -13.32 -18.60 0.73
N LEU A 4 -12.42 -18.00 1.53
CA LEU A 4 -11.05 -18.47 1.73
C LEU A 4 -11.01 -19.91 2.27
N LYS A 5 -12.00 -20.31 3.07
CA LYS A 5 -12.07 -21.68 3.62
C LYS A 5 -12.37 -22.73 2.57
N ASP A 6 -12.90 -22.33 1.42
CA ASP A 6 -13.30 -23.22 0.34
C ASP A 6 -12.17 -23.43 -0.69
N VAL A 7 -11.09 -22.65 -0.60
CA VAL A 7 -9.89 -22.78 -1.44
C VAL A 7 -9.15 -24.05 -1.03
N PRO A 8 -9.03 -25.07 -1.91
CA PRO A 8 -8.31 -26.29 -1.60
C PRO A 8 -6.81 -26.00 -1.50
N THR A 9 -6.04 -26.89 -0.88
CA THR A 9 -4.58 -26.84 -0.98
C THR A 9 -4.16 -27.08 -2.43
N LEU A 10 -3.20 -26.29 -2.93
CA LEU A 10 -2.64 -26.50 -4.27
C LEU A 10 -1.85 -27.81 -4.28
N ILE A 11 -2.22 -28.71 -5.19
CA ILE A 11 -1.56 -29.96 -5.49
C ILE A 11 -1.38 -30.09 -7.01
N GLY A 12 -0.51 -31.00 -7.45
CA GLY A 12 -0.02 -31.02 -8.84
C GLY A 12 -1.11 -31.16 -9.93
N ASP A 13 -2.28 -31.70 -9.59
CA ASP A 13 -3.37 -31.99 -10.53
C ASP A 13 -4.58 -31.04 -10.42
N ASN A 14 -4.59 -30.10 -9.45
CA ASN A 14 -5.78 -29.28 -9.16
C ASN A 14 -5.64 -27.79 -9.51
N TYR A 15 -4.58 -27.38 -10.21
CA TYR A 15 -4.25 -25.97 -10.47
C TYR A 15 -5.44 -25.16 -11.02
N THR A 16 -6.17 -25.70 -12.00
CA THR A 16 -7.30 -24.99 -12.63
C THR A 16 -8.42 -24.69 -11.63
N GLU A 17 -8.79 -25.67 -10.80
CA GLU A 17 -9.86 -25.50 -9.80
C GLU A 17 -9.39 -24.66 -8.60
N TRP A 18 -8.13 -24.84 -8.19
CA TRP A 18 -7.49 -24.00 -7.21
C TRP A 18 -7.54 -22.53 -7.62
N ARG A 19 -7.12 -22.21 -8.86
CA ARG A 19 -7.07 -20.85 -9.37
C ARG A 19 -8.44 -20.18 -9.37
N LYS A 20 -9.49 -20.86 -9.86
CA LYS A 20 -10.86 -20.33 -9.86
C LYS A 20 -11.35 -19.97 -8.46
N LYS A 21 -11.07 -20.83 -7.48
CA LYS A 21 -11.51 -20.62 -6.09
C LYS A 21 -10.75 -19.49 -5.40
N VAL A 22 -9.46 -19.36 -5.69
CA VAL A 22 -8.65 -18.22 -5.25
C VAL A 22 -9.21 -16.92 -5.83
N ASP A 23 -9.45 -16.88 -7.14
CA ASP A 23 -9.99 -15.69 -7.80
C ASP A 23 -11.38 -15.32 -7.22
N LEU A 24 -12.26 -16.31 -7.01
CA LEU A 24 -13.55 -16.08 -6.35
C LEU A 24 -13.41 -15.56 -4.91
N ALA A 25 -12.46 -16.09 -4.14
CA ALA A 25 -12.20 -15.63 -2.77
C ALA A 25 -11.72 -14.18 -2.74
N PHE A 26 -10.90 -13.75 -3.71
CA PHE A 26 -10.50 -12.35 -3.86
C PHE A 26 -11.68 -11.44 -4.20
N VAL A 27 -12.53 -11.85 -5.16
CA VAL A 27 -13.74 -11.10 -5.54
C VAL A 27 -14.70 -10.94 -4.36
N CYS A 28 -14.97 -12.02 -3.64
CA CYS A 28 -15.89 -12.00 -2.49
C CYS A 28 -15.31 -11.30 -1.25
N ALA A 29 -14.00 -11.18 -1.15
CA ALA A 29 -13.34 -10.36 -0.12
C ALA A 29 -13.26 -8.87 -0.53
N GLU A 30 -13.85 -8.50 -1.67
CA GLU A 30 -13.88 -7.15 -2.22
C GLU A 30 -12.47 -6.53 -2.30
N VAL A 31 -11.44 -7.36 -2.54
CA VAL A 31 -10.03 -6.92 -2.53
C VAL A 31 -9.66 -6.15 -3.81
N ASP A 32 -10.62 -5.88 -4.70
CA ASP A 32 -10.44 -5.05 -5.89
C ASP A 32 -9.83 -3.68 -5.56
N TRP A 33 -10.16 -3.10 -4.40
CA TRP A 33 -9.56 -1.84 -3.96
C TRP A 33 -8.04 -1.91 -3.79
N VAL A 34 -7.45 -3.07 -3.50
CA VAL A 34 -5.98 -3.22 -3.35
C VAL A 34 -5.28 -3.08 -4.71
N VAL A 35 -5.94 -3.46 -5.80
CA VAL A 35 -5.41 -3.33 -7.16
C VAL A 35 -5.67 -1.93 -7.72
N ASP A 36 -6.82 -1.34 -7.41
CA ASP A 36 -7.21 -0.01 -7.91
C ASP A 36 -6.62 1.15 -7.11
N THR A 37 -6.20 0.94 -5.86
CA THR A 37 -5.60 2.01 -5.05
C THR A 37 -4.17 2.27 -5.54
N PRO A 38 -3.89 3.45 -6.13
CA PRO A 38 -2.55 3.77 -6.58
C PRO A 38 -1.59 3.80 -5.38
N GLN A 39 -0.38 3.30 -5.59
CA GLN A 39 0.67 3.36 -4.57
C GLN A 39 0.90 4.83 -4.17
N PRO A 40 0.97 5.15 -2.86
CA PRO A 40 1.25 6.50 -2.43
C PRO A 40 2.59 6.97 -3.00
N VAL A 41 2.66 8.22 -3.47
CA VAL A 41 3.88 8.79 -4.02
C VAL A 41 4.85 9.09 -2.89
N LYS A 42 6.11 8.65 -3.03
CA LYS A 42 7.17 8.94 -2.06
C LYS A 42 7.32 10.46 -1.89
N PRO A 43 7.23 10.99 -0.65
CA PRO A 43 7.42 12.41 -0.42
C PRO A 43 8.82 12.85 -0.83
N THR A 44 8.91 14.00 -1.50
CA THR A 44 10.19 14.63 -1.82
C THR A 44 10.88 15.07 -0.53
N GLU A 45 12.13 14.67 -0.36
CA GLU A 45 12.92 15.08 0.80
C GLU A 45 13.08 16.61 0.83
N PRO A 46 12.95 17.25 1.99
CA PRO A 46 13.14 18.68 2.11
C PRO A 46 14.60 19.02 1.78
N ILE A 47 14.80 20.04 0.96
CA ILE A 47 16.11 20.58 0.60
C ILE A 47 16.22 21.98 1.18
N ARG A 48 17.35 22.28 1.83
CA ARG A 48 17.62 23.61 2.36
C ARG A 48 17.87 24.58 1.21
N GLY A 49 17.06 25.62 1.11
CA GLY A 49 17.21 26.66 0.11
C GLY A 49 18.32 27.65 0.46
N ALA A 50 18.89 28.31 -0.55
CA ALA A 50 19.94 29.32 -0.37
C ALA A 50 19.50 30.54 0.48
N LYS A 51 18.19 30.76 0.63
CA LYS A 51 17.60 31.84 1.43
C LYS A 51 16.99 31.35 2.74
N ASP A 52 17.08 30.05 3.06
CA ASP A 52 16.53 29.51 4.30
C ASP A 52 17.50 29.78 5.46
N ASP A 53 17.07 30.65 6.37
CA ASP A 53 17.67 30.72 7.71
C ASP A 53 17.40 29.42 8.51
N ASP A 54 18.04 29.27 9.66
CA ASP A 54 17.93 28.05 10.46
C ASP A 54 16.48 27.82 10.95
N ALA A 55 15.74 28.89 11.26
CA ALA A 55 14.36 28.77 11.70
C ALA A 55 13.43 28.29 10.58
N ALA A 56 13.62 28.81 9.36
CA ALA A 56 12.90 28.39 8.16
C ALA A 56 13.23 26.93 7.80
N TRP A 57 14.49 26.52 7.96
CA TRP A 57 14.91 25.15 7.73
C TRP A 57 14.31 24.16 8.74
N GLU A 58 14.33 24.50 10.04
CA GLU A 58 13.74 23.65 11.08
C GLU A 58 12.22 23.55 10.94
N LYS A 59 11.56 24.63 10.52
CA LYS A 59 10.12 24.59 10.19
C LYS A 59 9.84 23.62 9.04
N LYS A 60 10.61 23.67 7.95
CA LYS A 60 10.45 22.74 6.81
C LYS A 60 10.58 21.27 7.22
N LYS A 61 11.55 20.95 8.08
CA LYS A 61 11.70 19.58 8.62
C LYS A 61 10.48 19.15 9.43
N ARG A 62 10.01 20.02 10.33
CA ARG A 62 8.84 19.76 11.17
C ARG A 62 7.59 19.52 10.34
N ASP A 63 7.37 20.35 9.32
CA ASP A 63 6.21 20.26 8.43
C ASP A 63 6.28 19.01 7.52
N HIS A 64 7.48 18.53 7.19
CA HIS A 64 7.69 17.29 6.41
C HIS A 64 7.46 16.01 7.23
N ALA A 65 7.71 16.01 8.53
CA ALA A 65 7.57 14.84 9.41
C ALA A 65 6.19 14.14 9.34
N PRO A 66 5.04 14.84 9.44
CA PRO A 66 3.73 14.19 9.34
C PRO A 66 3.44 13.64 7.94
N VAL A 67 4.01 14.25 6.90
CA VAL A 67 3.85 13.78 5.51
C VAL A 67 4.59 12.46 5.32
N GLN A 68 5.81 12.34 5.84
CA GLN A 68 6.54 11.07 5.81
C GLN A 68 5.87 9.98 6.63
N MET A 69 5.41 10.32 7.84
CA MET A 69 4.68 9.36 8.67
C MET A 69 3.42 8.84 7.94
N SER A 70 2.68 9.74 7.28
CA SER A 70 1.49 9.37 6.50
C SER A 70 1.81 8.48 5.30
N TYR A 71 2.96 8.69 4.64
CA TYR A 71 3.45 7.82 3.56
C TYR A 71 3.80 6.43 4.09
N SER A 72 4.58 6.34 5.18
CA SER A 72 4.98 5.06 5.78
C SER A 72 3.83 4.23 6.33
N LEU A 73 2.71 4.84 6.71
CA LEU A 73 1.51 4.11 7.15
C LEU A 73 0.68 3.54 5.98
N LYS A 74 0.84 4.11 4.78
CA LYS A 74 0.07 3.74 3.58
C LYS A 74 0.85 2.81 2.64
N ASN A 75 2.15 2.61 2.87
CA ASN A 75 3.04 1.81 2.04
C ASN A 75 3.64 0.64 2.81
#